data_AF-A0A6P2CEQ9-F1
#
_entry.id   AF-A0A6P2CEQ9-F1
#
_cell.length_a   1.000
_cell.length_b   1.000
_cell.length_c   1.000
_cell.angle_alpha   90.00
_cell.angle_beta   90.00
_cell.angle_gamma   90.00
#
_symmetry.space_group_name_H-M   'P 1'
#
loop_
_entity.id
_entity.type
_entity.pdbx_description
1 polymer ?
#
loop_
_entity_poly.entity_id
_entity_poly.type
_entity_poly.pdbx_seq_one_letter_code
_entity_poly.pdbx_strand_id
1 'polypeptide(L)'
;MTLAPDRPDGVHDEPPGGSAPDAPVSVTARAVAILAAARRESADQAFDALLDLSIRHQVDLQRIGAALCALVEGRGAGTSRADRVVAGLWGSVVRRSR
;
A
#
# COMPACT_ATOMS: atom_id res chain seq x y z
N MET A 1 -57.79 -18.87 -24.88
CA MET A 1 -57.69 -17.43 -25.11
C MET A 1 -56.96 -16.85 -23.89
N THR A 2 -55.65 -16.58 -23.98
CA THR A 2 -55.07 -15.29 -24.45
C THR A 2 -55.00 -14.30 -23.27
N LEU A 3 -53.89 -13.67 -22.87
CA LEU A 3 -52.48 -13.60 -23.29
C LEU A 3 -51.67 -13.16 -22.05
N ALA A 4 -50.39 -13.52 -21.97
CA ALA A 4 -49.41 -12.83 -21.14
C ALA A 4 -49.03 -11.46 -21.75
N PRO A 5 -48.52 -10.53 -20.92
CA PRO A 5 -47.35 -9.72 -21.30
C PRO A 5 -46.25 -9.94 -20.24
N ASP A 6 -45.07 -10.44 -20.59
CA ASP A 6 -43.94 -9.78 -21.27
C ASP A 6 -43.37 -8.55 -20.53
N ARG A 7 -42.04 -8.54 -20.46
CA ARG A 7 -41.11 -7.84 -19.55
C ARG A 7 -41.24 -6.30 -19.54
N PRO A 8 -40.54 -5.66 -18.60
CA PRO A 8 -39.46 -4.82 -19.10
C PRO A 8 -38.09 -5.23 -18.56
N ASP A 9 -37.21 -5.52 -19.53
CA ASP A 9 -35.77 -5.38 -19.40
C ASP A 9 -35.48 -3.90 -19.13
N GLY A 10 -35.03 -3.61 -17.90
CA GLY A 10 -34.64 -2.28 -17.45
C GLY A 10 -33.19 -2.32 -17.01
N VAL A 11 -32.31 -2.47 -18.00
CA VAL A 11 -30.87 -2.25 -17.89
C VAL A 11 -30.66 -0.83 -17.37
N HIS A 12 -30.27 -0.67 -16.11
CA HIS A 12 -29.68 0.57 -15.66
C HIS A 12 -28.20 0.57 -16.06
N ASP A 13 -27.97 1.15 -17.23
CA ASP A 13 -26.70 1.63 -17.75
C ASP A 13 -26.21 2.82 -16.87
N GLU A 14 -25.05 2.63 -16.22
CA GLU A 14 -23.96 3.59 -15.89
C GLU A 14 -24.25 4.87 -15.04
N PRO A 15 -23.33 5.25 -14.11
CA PRO A 15 -21.96 5.65 -14.49
C PRO A 15 -20.80 4.98 -13.73
N PRO A 16 -19.57 5.05 -14.28
CA PRO A 16 -18.36 4.53 -13.69
C PRO A 16 -17.70 5.71 -12.97
N GLY A 17 -17.99 5.89 -11.69
CA GLY A 17 -17.65 7.18 -11.09
C GLY A 17 -17.89 7.26 -9.62
N GLY A 18 -17.20 6.42 -8.86
CA GLY A 18 -17.04 6.59 -7.43
C GLY A 18 -15.60 6.34 -7.07
N SER A 19 -14.66 7.10 -7.66
CA SER A 19 -13.40 7.38 -6.96
C SER A 19 -13.80 7.70 -5.52
N ALA A 20 -13.37 6.89 -4.57
CA ALA A 20 -13.27 7.34 -3.21
C ALA A 20 -11.91 8.03 -3.10
N PRO A 21 -11.77 9.34 -3.37
CA PRO A 21 -10.67 10.08 -2.79
C PRO A 21 -11.00 10.24 -1.29
N ASP A 22 -9.97 10.19 -0.46
CA ASP A 22 -10.04 10.47 0.99
C ASP A 22 -10.54 9.35 1.93
N ALA A 23 -10.33 8.09 1.58
CA ALA A 23 -9.87 7.20 2.66
C ALA A 23 -8.50 7.74 3.11
N PRO A 24 -8.28 8.04 4.40
CA PRO A 24 -6.97 8.49 4.85
C PRO A 24 -5.96 7.45 4.36
N VAL A 25 -5.06 7.85 3.46
CA VAL A 25 -4.11 6.92 2.84
C VAL A 25 -3.42 6.23 3.99
N SER A 26 -3.70 4.92 4.16
CA SER A 26 -3.22 4.22 5.34
C SER A 26 -1.71 4.36 5.38
N VAL A 27 -1.13 4.43 6.58
CA VAL A 27 0.33 4.57 6.73
C VAL A 27 1.06 3.47 5.94
N THR A 28 0.46 2.27 5.86
CA THR A 28 0.89 1.19 4.99
C THR A 28 0.82 1.54 3.50
N ALA A 29 -0.29 2.05 2.99
CA ALA A 29 -0.40 2.44 1.57
C ALA A 29 0.62 3.52 1.17
N ARG A 30 0.89 4.50 2.04
CA ARG A 30 1.94 5.50 1.82
C ARG A 30 3.33 4.85 1.80
N ALA A 31 3.60 3.93 2.73
CA ALA A 31 4.85 3.18 2.77
C ALA A 31 5.05 2.31 1.51
N VAL A 32 3.99 1.66 1.02
CA VAL A 32 4.02 0.90 -0.24
C VAL A 32 4.39 1.79 -1.41
N ALA A 33 3.75 2.96 -1.54
CA ALA A 33 4.04 3.89 -2.63
C ALA A 33 5.50 4.38 -2.60
N ILE A 34 6.02 4.69 -1.42
CA ILE A 34 7.42 5.07 -1.21
C ILE A 34 8.36 3.94 -1.67
N LEU A 35 8.11 2.71 -1.22
CA LEU A 35 8.97 1.57 -1.53
C LEU A 35 8.91 1.21 -3.01
N ALA A 36 7.71 1.19 -3.59
CA ALA A 36 7.48 0.95 -5.02
C ALA A 36 8.24 1.96 -5.89
N ALA A 37 8.14 3.26 -5.56
CA ALA A 37 8.87 4.31 -6.26
C ALA A 37 10.40 4.16 -6.12
N ALA A 38 10.88 3.84 -4.92
CA ALA A 38 12.32 3.71 -4.65
C ALA A 38 12.93 2.47 -5.32
N ARG A 39 12.18 1.37 -5.44
CA ARG A 39 12.63 0.11 -6.07
C ARG A 39 12.24 -0.03 -7.53
N ARG A 40 11.47 0.94 -8.07
CA ARG A 40 10.87 0.91 -9.42
C ARG A 40 10.09 -0.38 -9.66
N GLU A 41 9.31 -0.78 -8.67
CA GLU A 41 8.49 -1.99 -8.68
C GLU A 41 7.00 -1.66 -8.54
N SER A 42 6.13 -2.65 -8.76
CA SER A 42 4.68 -2.46 -8.60
C SER A 42 4.28 -2.29 -7.12
N ALA A 43 3.12 -1.67 -6.87
CA ALA A 43 2.60 -1.51 -5.52
C ALA A 43 2.36 -2.87 -4.83
N ASP A 44 1.88 -3.89 -5.55
CA ASP A 44 1.71 -5.24 -5.02
C ASP A 44 3.04 -5.87 -4.59
N GLN A 45 4.08 -5.78 -5.43
CA GLN A 45 5.42 -6.28 -5.09
C GLN A 45 6.02 -5.57 -3.87
N ALA A 46 5.81 -4.26 -3.76
CA ALA A 46 6.25 -3.49 -2.60
C ALA A 46 5.46 -3.85 -1.33
N PHE A 47 4.15 -4.08 -1.44
CA PHE A 47 3.31 -4.52 -0.33
C PHE A 47 3.72 -5.91 0.15
N ASP A 48 3.92 -6.87 -0.76
CA ASP A 48 4.40 -8.21 -0.43
C ASP A 48 5.76 -8.16 0.27
N ALA A 49 6.66 -7.28 -0.16
CA ALA A 49 7.96 -7.09 0.50
C ALA A 49 7.81 -6.55 1.94
N LEU A 50 6.89 -5.61 2.17
CA LEU A 50 6.59 -5.11 3.52
C LEU A 50 5.92 -6.17 4.39
N LEU A 51 5.05 -7.00 3.82
CA LEU A 51 4.39 -8.11 4.50
C LEU A 51 5.40 -9.21 4.88
N ASP A 52 6.31 -9.56 3.98
CA ASP A 52 7.41 -10.50 4.25
C ASP A 52 8.31 -9.99 5.39
N LEU A 53 8.65 -8.70 5.40
CA LEU A 53 9.40 -8.09 6.51
C LEU A 53 8.62 -8.15 7.83
N SER A 54 7.32 -7.90 7.79
CA SER A 54 6.43 -7.99 8.96
C SER A 54 6.48 -9.39 9.58
N ILE A 55 6.34 -10.42 8.76
CA ILE A 55 6.37 -11.83 9.18
C ILE A 55 7.77 -12.21 9.68
N ARG A 56 8.81 -11.96 8.87
CA ARG A 56 10.19 -12.35 9.16
C ARG A 56 10.72 -11.75 10.46
N HIS A 57 10.36 -10.49 10.73
CA HIS A 57 10.84 -9.77 11.90
C HIS A 57 9.85 -9.74 13.06
N GLN A 58 8.66 -10.32 12.88
CA GLN A 58 7.55 -10.30 13.85
C GLN A 58 7.22 -8.87 14.32
N VAL A 59 7.03 -7.97 13.35
CA VAL A 59 6.68 -6.56 13.60
C VAL A 59 5.42 -6.21 12.83
N ASP A 60 4.49 -5.49 13.46
CA ASP A 60 3.27 -5.03 12.80
C ASP A 60 3.56 -4.25 11.51
N LEU A 61 2.83 -4.59 10.45
CA LEU A 61 2.92 -3.94 9.14
C LEU A 61 2.68 -2.42 9.23
N GLN A 62 1.75 -1.98 10.09
CA GLN A 62 1.51 -0.57 10.35
C GLN A 62 2.73 0.14 10.98
N ARG A 63 3.45 -0.55 11.89
CA ARG A 63 4.66 0.00 12.52
C ARG A 63 5.83 0.07 11.55
N ILE A 64 5.97 -0.92 10.68
CA ILE A 64 6.95 -0.89 9.58
C ILE A 64 6.62 0.27 8.64
N GLY A 65 5.36 0.43 8.25
CA GLY A 65 4.93 1.53 7.39
C GLY A 65 5.18 2.91 8.01
N ALA A 66 4.91 3.06 9.31
CA ALA A 66 5.14 4.30 10.04
C ALA A 66 6.63 4.64 10.11
N ALA A 67 7.47 3.65 10.41
CA ALA A 67 8.92 3.81 10.45
C ALA A 67 9.49 4.17 9.07
N LEU A 68 8.98 3.58 7.98
CA LEU A 68 9.40 3.93 6.62
C LEU A 68 9.03 5.36 6.26
N CYS A 69 7.80 5.80 6.56
CA CYS A 69 7.38 7.17 6.32
C CYS A 69 8.23 8.17 7.13
N ALA A 70 8.46 7.89 8.42
CA ALA A 70 9.29 8.73 9.29
C ALA A 70 10.75 8.84 8.79
N LEU A 71 11.30 7.73 8.29
CA LEU A 71 12.65 7.68 7.74
C LEU A 71 12.79 8.55 6.48
N VAL A 72 11.85 8.46 5.53
CA VAL A 72 11.87 9.26 4.30
C VAL A 72 11.61 10.74 4.58
N GLU A 73 10.78 11.05 5.57
CA GLU A 73 10.52 12.43 5.99
C GLU A 73 11.65 13.04 6.83
N GLY A 74 12.74 12.29 7.08
CA GLY A 74 13.88 12.79 7.85
C GLY A 74 13.57 12.99 9.34
N ARG A 75 12.45 12.45 9.85
CA ARG A 75 12.04 12.57 11.26
C ARG A 75 12.87 11.69 12.22
N GLY A 76 13.88 11.01 11.70
CA GLY A 76 14.72 10.06 12.43
C GLY A 76 14.02 8.72 12.59
N ALA A 77 14.75 7.63 12.32
CA ALA A 77 14.31 6.31 12.72
C ALA A 77 14.43 6.27 14.26
N GLY A 78 13.35 5.96 14.96
CA GLY A 78 13.41 5.70 16.40
C GLY A 78 14.33 4.51 16.73
N THR A 79 14.39 4.11 18.00
CA THR A 79 15.16 2.92 18.41
C THR A 79 14.34 1.62 18.30
N SER A 80 13.13 1.68 17.75
CA SER A 80 12.22 0.55 17.70
C SER A 80 12.77 -0.55 16.77
N ARG A 81 12.29 -1.78 16.96
CA ARG A 81 12.61 -2.89 16.06
C ARG A 81 12.24 -2.57 14.60
N ALA A 82 11.09 -1.93 14.39
CA ALA A 82 10.62 -1.47 13.09
C ALA A 82 11.63 -0.52 12.41
N ASP A 83 12.14 0.46 13.14
CA ASP A 83 13.12 1.43 12.65
C ASP A 83 14.40 0.77 12.17
N ARG A 84 14.93 -0.19 12.93
CA ARG A 84 16.14 -0.94 12.55
C ARG A 84 15.94 -1.78 11.29
N VAL A 85 14.80 -2.44 11.18
CA VAL A 85 14.44 -3.24 10.00
C VAL A 85 14.31 -2.36 8.77
N VAL A 86 13.58 -1.25 8.88
CA VAL A 86 13.38 -0.27 7.80
C VAL A 86 14.68 0.40 7.39
N ALA A 87 15.53 0.79 8.35
CA ALA A 87 16.83 1.40 8.04
C ALA A 87 17.74 0.42 7.27
N GLY A 88 17.73 -0.87 7.63
CA GLY A 88 18.46 -1.91 6.91
C GLY A 88 17.94 -2.14 5.48
N LEU A 89 16.61 -2.17 5.32
CA LEU A 89 15.97 -2.24 4.01
C LEU A 89 16.35 -1.03 3.14
N TRP A 90 16.15 0.19 3.67
CA TRP A 90 16.39 1.43 2.94
C TRP A 90 17.86 1.60 2.57
N GLY A 91 18.79 1.24 3.45
CA GLY A 91 20.23 1.22 3.16
C GLY A 91 20.62 0.25 2.04
N SER A 92 19.81 -0.77 1.76
CA SER A 92 19.98 -1.68 0.63
C SER A 92 19.39 -1.11 -0.67
N VAL A 93 18.24 -0.43 -0.58
CA VAL A 93 17.58 0.26 -1.70
C VAL A 93 18.45 1.41 -2.23
N VAL A 94 18.99 2.25 -1.33
CA VAL A 94 19.84 3.40 -1.69
C VAL A 94 21.15 2.95 -2.33
N ARG A 95 21.77 1.87 -1.83
CA ARG A 95 23.01 1.34 -2.40
C ARG A 95 22.85 0.75 -3.80
N ARG A 96 21.66 0.26 -4.14
CA ARG A 96 21.35 -0.28 -5.48
C ARG A 96 21.09 0.82 -6.52
N SER A 97 20.90 2.05 -6.07
CA SER A 97 20.51 3.20 -6.91
C SER A 97 21.70 4.12 -7.25
N ARG A 98 22.92 3.76 -6.85
CA ARG A 98 24.18 4.42 -7.24
C ARG A 98 24.93 3.53 -8.22
#